data_AF-A0A497LAY4-F1
#
_entry.id   AF-A0A497LAY4-F1
#
_cell.length_a   1.000
_cell.length_b   1.000
_cell.length_c   1.000
_cell.angle_alpha   90.00
_cell.angle_beta   90.00
_cell.angle_gamma   90.00
#
_symmetry.space_group_name_H-M   'P 1'
#
loop_
_entity.id
_entity.type
_entity.pdbx_description
1 polymer ?
#
loop_
_entity_poly.entity_id
_entity_poly.type
_entity_poly.pdbx_seq_one_letter_code
_entity_poly.pdbx_strand_id
1 'polypeptide(L)' 'SLDADKCKKCNACLDACGMGIIKLEDIGNSTDCILCGRCVEACPTKALHFTVKK' A
#
# COMPACT_ATOMS: atom_id res chain seq x y z
N SER A 1 -2.31 -5.20 -4.98
CA SER A 1 -2.45 -4.62 -6.33
C SER A 1 -2.66 -3.12 -6.22
N LEU A 2 -1.90 -2.36 -7.00
CA LEU A 2 -1.93 -0.89 -7.05
C LEU A 2 -2.58 -0.44 -8.36
N ASP A 3 -3.64 0.34 -8.27
CA ASP A 3 -4.25 1.04 -9.41
C ASP A 3 -3.47 2.31 -9.71
N ALA A 4 -2.56 2.26 -10.68
CA ALA A 4 -1.76 3.43 -11.09
C ALA A 4 -2.64 4.60 -11.58
N ASP A 5 -3.81 4.31 -12.15
CA ASP A 5 -4.75 5.31 -12.66
C ASP A 5 -5.37 6.17 -11.53
N LYS A 6 -5.67 5.53 -10.39
CA LYS A 6 -6.19 6.21 -9.19
C LYS A 6 -5.08 6.72 -8.27
N CYS A 7 -3.86 6.24 -8.45
CA CYS A 7 -2.73 6.60 -7.62
C CYS A 7 -2.22 8.00 -7.98
N LYS A 8 -2.46 8.96 -7.09
CA LYS A 8 -1.94 10.34 -7.23
C LYS A 8 -0.51 10.52 -6.71
N LYS A 9 0.20 9.43 -6.37
CA LYS A 9 1.55 9.44 -5.76
C LYS A 9 1.64 10.41 -4.56
N CYS A 10 0.65 10.31 -3.67
CA CYS A 10 0.54 11.17 -2.48
C CYS A 10 1.32 10.65 -1.26
N ASN A 11 2.00 9.50 -1.37
CA ASN A 11 2.80 8.86 -0.32
C ASN A 11 2.07 8.56 1.01
N ALA A 12 0.76 8.81 1.12
CA ALA A 12 -0.04 8.56 2.32
C ALA A 12 0.01 7.10 2.81
N CYS A 13 0.12 6.14 1.88
CA CYS A 13 0.26 4.72 2.22
C CYS A 13 1.60 4.37 2.88
N LEU A 14 2.66 5.10 2.55
CA LEU A 14 3.99 4.94 3.15
C LEU A 14 4.04 5.62 4.51
N ASP A 15 3.42 6.79 4.63
CA ASP A 15 3.31 7.54 5.89
C ASP A 15 2.54 6.74 6.96
N ALA A 16 1.45 6.08 6.56
CA ALA A 16 0.71 5.17 7.43
C ALA A 16 1.43 3.83 7.70
N CYS A 17 2.50 3.53 6.98
CA CYS A 17 3.22 2.26 7.10
C CYS A 17 4.18 2.30 8.29
N GLY A 18 3.71 1.82 9.44
CA GLY A 18 4.53 1.68 10.66
C GLY A 18 5.66 0.65 10.57
N MET A 19 5.75 -0.11 9.48
CA MET A 19 6.82 -1.08 9.24
C MET A 19 8.07 -0.42 8.61
N GLY A 20 8.00 0.86 8.24
CA GLY A 20 9.14 1.55 7.62
C GLY A 20 9.33 1.23 6.14
N ILE A 21 8.28 0.72 5.48
CA ILE A 21 8.29 0.55 4.03
C ILE A 21 8.25 1.91 3.35
N ILE A 22 9.30 2.21 2.59
CA ILE A 22 9.45 3.46 1.82
C ILE A 22 9.09 3.33 0.34
N LYS A 23 8.89 2.10 -0.14
CA LYS A 23 8.56 1.81 -1.54
C LYS A 23 7.14 1.27 -1.65
N LEU A 24 6.37 1.85 -2.56
CA LEU A 24 4.97 1.48 -2.76
C LEU A 24 4.80 0.05 -3.32
N GLU A 25 5.76 -0.38 -4.12
CA GLU A 25 5.89 -1.72 -4.70
C GLU A 25 6.22 -2.80 -3.65
N ASP A 26 6.85 -2.43 -2.54
CA ASP A 26 7.12 -3.31 -1.40
C ASP A 26 5.86 -3.57 -0.55
N ILE A 27 4.84 -2.71 -0.64
CA ILE A 27 3.58 -2.92 0.07
C ILE A 27 2.88 -4.18 -0.48
N GLY A 28 2.91 -5.26 0.30
CA GLY A 28 2.36 -6.57 -0.05
C GLY A 28 3.27 -7.47 -0.88
N ASN A 29 4.49 -7.02 -1.20
CA ASN A 29 5.56 -7.88 -1.75
C ASN A 29 6.72 -8.06 -0.77
N SER A 30 6.98 -7.08 0.09
CA SER A 30 8.09 -7.15 1.04
C SER A 30 7.79 -8.14 2.14
N THR A 31 8.83 -8.85 2.60
CA THR A 31 8.76 -9.74 3.77
C THR A 31 8.42 -8.98 5.06
N ASP A 32 8.76 -7.69 5.10
CA ASP A 32 8.42 -6.80 6.22
C ASP A 32 6.96 -6.35 6.19
N CYS A 33 6.25 -6.54 5.06
CA CYS A 33 4.85 -6.20 4.97
C CYS A 33 3.98 -7.29 5.60
N ILE A 34 3.53 -7.05 6.84
CA ILE A 34 2.56 -7.93 7.53
C ILE A 34 1.12 -7.83 6.99
N LEU A 35 0.91 -7.17 5.84
CA LEU A 35 -0.41 -6.99 5.21
C LEU A 35 -1.45 -6.40 6.16
N CYS A 36 -1.06 -5.42 6.99
CA CYS A 36 -1.90 -4.89 8.08
C CYS A 36 -3.13 -4.10 7.65
N GLY A 37 -3.31 -3.76 6.37
CA GLY A 37 -4.47 -2.97 5.94
C GLY A 37 -4.25 -1.46 5.89
N ARG A 38 -3.36 -0.89 6.72
CA ARG A 38 -3.26 0.57 6.93
C ARG A 38 -3.01 1.38 5.67
N CYS A 39 -2.19 0.87 4.76
CA CYS A 39 -1.89 1.55 3.49
C CYS A 39 -3.15 1.73 2.62
N VAL A 40 -4.09 0.79 2.68
CA VAL A 40 -5.37 0.84 1.95
C VAL A 40 -6.31 1.83 2.62
N GLU A 41 -6.39 1.82 3.95
CA GLU A 41 -7.21 2.76 4.72
C GLU A 41 -6.74 4.20 4.60
N ALA A 42 -5.42 4.41 4.65
CA ALA A 42 -4.81 5.73 4.51
C ALA A 42 -4.87 6.27 3.07
N CYS A 43 -5.14 5.42 2.08
CA CYS A 43 -5.20 5.84 0.69
C CYS A 43 -6.53 6.57 0.40
N PRO A 44 -6.53 7.90 0.20
CA PRO A 44 -7.77 8.67 0.01
C PRO A 44 -8.48 8.30 -1.29
N THR A 45 -7.72 7.91 -2.32
CA THR A 45 -8.25 7.49 -3.63
C THR A 45 -8.58 6.00 -3.68
N LYS A 46 -8.35 5.26 -2.58
CA LYS A 46 -8.51 3.80 -2.51
C LYS A 46 -7.87 3.08 -3.70
N ALA A 47 -6.67 3.52 -4.09
CA ALA A 47 -5.92 2.97 -5.22
C ALA A 47 -5.15 1.68 -4.86
N LEU A 48 -5.04 1.34 -3.58
CA LEU A 48 -4.40 0.10 -3.13
C LEU A 48 -5.46 -0.91 -2.72
N HIS A 49 -5.40 -2.14 -3.24
CA HIS A 49 -6.21 -3.27 -2.76
C HIS A 49 -5.35 -4.50 -2.51
N PHE A 50 -5.69 -5.29 -1.49
CA PHE A 50 -5.10 -6.61 -1.28
C PHE A 50 -5.84 -7.63 -2.14
N THR A 51 -5.12 -8.23 -3.08
CA THR A 51 -5.62 -9.38 -3.84
C THR A 51 -4.76 -10.57 -3.45
N VAL A 52 -5.32 -11.49 -2.67
CA VAL A 52 -4.69 -12.78 -2.41
C VAL A 52 -4.73 -13.56 -3.72
N LYS A 53 -3.61 -13.67 -4.42
CA LYS A 53 -3.52 -14.60 -5.55
C LYS A 53 -3.55 -16.01 -4.95
N LYS A 54 -4.67 -16.71 -5.19
CA LYS A 54 -4.79 -18.16 -4.96
C LYS A 54 -3.87 -18.91 -5.91
#